data_AF-A0A8I6WWB7-F1
#
_entry.id   AF-A0A8I6WWB7-F1
#
_cell.length_a   1.000
_cell.length_b   1.000
_cell.length_c   1.000
_cell.angle_alpha   90.00
_cell.angle_beta   90.00
_cell.angle_gamma   90.00
#
_symmetry.space_group_name_H-M   'P 1'
#
loop_
_entity.id
_entity.type
_entity.pdbx_description
1 polymer ?
#
loop_
_entity_poly.entity_id
_entity_poly.type
_entity_poly.pdbx_seq_one_letter_code
_entity_poly.pdbx_strand_id
1 'polypeptide(L)'
;MKPPARRPLLGALAAAAAFSCLLLLAPPPLLFPSSSSSTNHAPTSPYAHRPKLLFLLAGQSNMAGRGAPTSPLPPPYLPHPRLLRLAADRRWVAASPPLHADIDTHKTCGLGPAMPFAHRLLLSSPSSANPAPSSVSGPAGEEDGRLVLGLVPCAVGGTRIWMWARGEPLYEAAVARTRAAVAGGGGELGAVLWFQGESDTIEVDDARAYGGKMERLVADLREDLGLPNLLVIQVGLASGEGNYTDIVRDAQKSINLPNVILVDAMGLPLSDDQLHLSTEAQLRLGEMLAQAYLEFESSRDPRL
;
A
#
# COMPACT_ATOMS: atom_id res chain seq x y z
N MET A 1 -20.21 -49.36 -62.13
CA MET A 1 -20.65 -48.08 -62.72
C MET A 1 -20.41 -46.96 -61.70
N LYS A 2 -19.38 -46.14 -61.96
CA LYS A 2 -19.02 -44.88 -61.28
C LYS A 2 -18.44 -43.99 -62.39
N PRO A 3 -18.89 -42.75 -62.62
CA PRO A 3 -18.31 -41.92 -63.66
C PRO A 3 -17.12 -41.09 -63.14
N PRO A 4 -16.23 -40.60 -64.03
CA PRO A 4 -14.86 -40.22 -63.69
C PRO A 4 -14.60 -38.70 -63.63
N ALA A 5 -13.40 -38.37 -63.14
CA ALA A 5 -12.81 -37.05 -62.92
C ALA A 5 -12.69 -36.14 -64.16
N ARG A 6 -12.63 -34.82 -63.93
CA ARG A 6 -12.16 -33.81 -64.90
C ARG A 6 -11.36 -32.67 -64.25
N ARG A 7 -10.14 -32.48 -64.75
CA ARG A 7 -9.32 -31.26 -65.00
C ARG A 7 -8.80 -31.40 -66.45
N PRO A 8 -8.10 -30.45 -67.14
CA PRO A 8 -7.67 -29.05 -66.88
C PRO A 8 -8.13 -28.08 -68.03
N LEU A 9 -7.81 -26.77 -68.15
CA LEU A 9 -6.58 -26.05 -68.61
C LEU A 9 -6.84 -24.52 -68.41
N LEU A 10 -5.91 -23.71 -67.87
CA LEU A 10 -4.74 -23.02 -68.47
C LEU A 10 -5.06 -21.81 -69.37
N GLY A 11 -4.65 -20.63 -68.92
CA GLY A 11 -4.58 -19.38 -69.69
C GLY A 11 -3.62 -18.42 -68.99
N ALA A 12 -2.43 -18.25 -69.55
CA ALA A 12 -1.34 -17.41 -69.06
C ALA A 12 -1.50 -15.94 -69.48
N LEU A 13 -0.94 -15.00 -68.71
CA LEU A 13 -0.45 -13.72 -69.22
C LEU A 13 0.56 -13.12 -68.21
N ALA A 14 1.75 -12.82 -68.72
CA ALA A 14 2.88 -12.18 -68.04
C ALA A 14 2.94 -10.70 -68.42
N ALA A 15 3.37 -9.83 -67.49
CA ALA A 15 3.97 -8.49 -67.66
C ALA A 15 3.94 -7.78 -66.30
N ALA A 16 4.80 -6.85 -65.89
CA ALA A 16 6.14 -6.41 -66.24
C ALA A 16 6.51 -5.44 -65.07
N ALA A 17 7.77 -5.42 -64.65
CA ALA A 17 8.23 -4.54 -63.58
C ALA A 17 8.34 -3.08 -64.05
N ALA A 18 7.89 -2.14 -63.21
CA ALA A 18 8.26 -0.73 -63.30
C ALA A 18 8.45 -0.17 -61.88
N PHE A 19 9.70 0.11 -61.52
CA PHE A 19 10.07 0.91 -60.35
C PHE A 19 9.67 2.37 -60.60
N SER A 20 8.86 2.95 -59.73
CA SER A 20 8.64 4.39 -59.68
C SER A 20 8.97 4.90 -58.28
N CYS A 21 10.08 5.63 -58.17
CA CYS A 21 10.48 6.37 -56.99
C CYS A 21 9.51 7.54 -56.77
N LEU A 22 8.62 7.44 -55.77
CA LEU A 22 7.98 8.62 -55.18
C LEU A 22 8.79 9.07 -53.96
N LEU A 23 9.48 10.19 -54.12
CA LEU A 23 10.01 11.02 -53.03
C LEU A 23 8.84 11.53 -52.18
N LEU A 24 8.61 10.90 -51.02
CA LEU A 24 7.74 11.45 -49.98
C LEU A 24 8.50 12.58 -49.27
N LEU A 25 8.14 13.82 -49.60
CA LEU A 25 8.48 15.01 -48.82
C LEU A 25 7.87 14.86 -47.42
N ALA A 26 8.73 14.74 -46.40
CA ALA A 26 8.29 14.84 -45.01
C ALA A 26 7.74 16.26 -44.74
N PRO A 27 6.60 16.41 -44.03
CA PRO A 27 6.12 17.72 -43.64
C PRO A 27 7.05 18.32 -42.58
N PRO A 28 7.16 19.66 -42.48
CA PRO A 28 8.03 20.31 -41.51
C PRO A 28 7.55 20.01 -40.08
N PRO A 29 8.46 19.96 -39.09
CA PRO A 29 8.07 19.69 -37.72
C PRO A 29 7.21 20.85 -37.19
N LEU A 30 6.01 20.51 -36.71
CA LEU A 30 5.19 21.44 -35.96
C LEU A 30 5.93 21.75 -34.64
N LEU A 31 6.42 22.99 -34.53
CA LEU A 31 6.91 23.56 -33.28
C LEU A 31 5.70 23.71 -32.34
N PHE A 32 5.48 22.72 -31.49
CA PHE A 32 4.62 22.87 -30.32
C PHE A 32 5.35 23.76 -29.31
N PRO A 33 4.70 24.81 -28.78
CA PRO A 33 5.28 25.57 -27.68
C PRO A 33 5.45 24.62 -26.48
N SER A 34 6.70 24.51 -26.02
CA SER A 34 7.08 23.80 -24.82
C SER A 34 6.29 24.37 -23.64
N SER A 35 5.18 23.74 -23.33
CA SER A 35 4.48 23.98 -22.08
C SER A 35 5.41 23.47 -21.00
N SER A 36 6.03 24.37 -20.24
CA SER A 36 6.70 24.01 -18.99
C SER A 36 5.66 23.31 -18.14
N SER A 37 5.74 21.98 -18.08
CA SER A 37 4.97 21.18 -17.15
C SER A 37 5.49 21.55 -15.76
N SER A 38 4.87 22.57 -15.16
CA SER A 38 4.90 22.79 -13.72
C SER A 38 4.31 21.53 -13.12
N THR A 39 5.16 20.57 -12.80
CA THR A 39 4.75 19.40 -12.05
C THR A 39 4.23 19.94 -10.73
N ASN A 40 2.91 19.96 -10.54
CA ASN A 40 2.25 20.29 -9.27
C ASN A 40 2.68 19.25 -8.25
N HIS A 41 3.87 19.42 -7.67
CA HIS A 41 4.36 18.60 -6.60
C HIS A 41 3.57 18.97 -5.35
N ALA A 42 2.93 17.98 -4.73
CA ALA A 42 2.39 18.17 -3.40
C ALA A 42 3.48 18.77 -2.50
N PRO A 43 3.17 19.84 -1.75
CA PRO A 43 4.17 20.54 -0.95
C PRO A 43 4.81 19.57 0.05
N THR A 44 6.13 19.62 0.15
CA THR A 44 6.89 18.87 1.16
C THR A 44 6.53 19.39 2.54
N SER A 45 6.18 18.49 3.47
CA SER A 45 5.87 18.89 4.84
C SER A 45 7.06 19.55 5.53
N PRO A 46 6.86 20.56 6.40
CA PRO A 46 7.95 21.13 7.21
C PRO A 46 8.63 20.08 8.10
N TYR A 47 7.98 18.95 8.41
CA TYR A 47 8.55 17.86 9.22
C TYR A 47 9.27 16.78 8.37
N ALA A 48 9.42 16.97 7.05
CA ALA A 48 10.01 15.95 6.17
C ALA A 48 11.44 15.55 6.55
N HIS A 49 12.23 16.48 7.10
CA HIS A 49 13.62 16.26 7.51
C HIS A 49 13.77 15.65 8.92
N ARG A 50 12.69 15.56 9.69
CA ARG A 50 12.71 15.07 11.07
C ARG A 50 12.74 13.54 11.10
N PRO A 51 13.37 12.92 12.12
CA PRO A 51 13.20 11.49 12.39
C PRO A 51 11.72 11.14 12.60
N LYS A 52 11.32 9.96 12.14
CA LYS A 52 9.91 9.52 12.13
C LYS A 52 9.78 8.12 12.74
N LEU A 53 8.65 7.86 13.36
CA LEU A 53 8.20 6.49 13.61
C LEU A 53 7.48 6.00 12.34
N LEU A 54 8.03 4.95 11.73
CA LEU A 54 7.61 4.47 10.43
C LEU A 54 6.68 3.26 10.54
N PHE A 55 5.72 3.18 9.61
CA PHE A 55 4.80 2.06 9.47
C PHE A 55 4.75 1.58 8.03
N LEU A 56 5.14 0.32 7.81
CA LEU A 56 4.98 -0.35 6.52
C LEU A 56 3.53 -0.77 6.36
N LEU A 57 2.89 -0.34 5.27
CA LEU A 57 1.52 -0.71 4.94
C LEU A 57 1.55 -1.70 3.78
N ALA A 58 1.37 -2.98 4.06
CA ALA A 58 1.52 -4.06 3.09
C ALA A 58 0.30 -4.99 3.06
N GLY A 59 0.13 -5.70 1.95
CA GLY A 59 -1.00 -6.59 1.71
C GLY A 59 -1.76 -6.23 0.44
N GLN A 60 -3.09 -6.33 0.46
CA GLN A 60 -3.92 -6.14 -0.74
C GLN A 60 -4.88 -4.94 -0.66
N SER A 61 -5.98 -4.99 -1.42
CA SER A 61 -6.92 -3.90 -1.65
C SER A 61 -7.51 -3.31 -0.37
N ASN A 62 -7.79 -4.12 0.67
CA ASN A 62 -8.31 -3.60 1.93
C ASN A 62 -7.26 -2.86 2.78
N MET A 63 -5.95 -3.15 2.64
CA MET A 63 -4.87 -2.29 3.15
C MET A 63 -4.70 -1.04 2.27
N ALA A 64 -4.69 -1.24 0.96
CA ALA A 64 -4.50 -0.17 -0.01
C ALA A 64 -5.57 0.93 0.13
N GLY A 65 -6.80 0.47 0.39
CA GLY A 65 -7.99 1.27 0.60
C GLY A 65 -8.93 1.21 -0.60
N ARG A 66 -10.19 0.91 -0.32
CA ARG A 66 -11.32 0.93 -1.28
C ARG A 66 -12.57 1.59 -0.71
N GLY A 67 -12.55 2.00 0.56
CA GLY A 67 -13.63 2.80 1.12
C GLY A 67 -13.79 4.09 0.30
N ALA A 68 -15.02 4.48 0.00
CA ALA A 68 -15.30 5.67 -0.79
C ALA A 68 -14.53 6.90 -0.24
N PRO A 69 -13.90 7.70 -1.11
CA PRO A 69 -13.14 8.85 -0.69
C PRO A 69 -14.08 9.88 -0.02
N THR A 70 -13.94 10.05 1.29
CA THR A 70 -14.46 11.23 1.98
C THR A 70 -13.43 12.34 1.81
N SER A 71 -13.76 13.37 1.04
CA SER A 71 -12.88 14.53 0.84
C SER A 71 -13.59 15.83 1.26
N PRO A 72 -13.15 16.49 2.35
CA PRO A 72 -12.12 16.02 3.28
C PRO A 72 -12.64 14.83 4.13
N LEU A 73 -11.70 14.10 4.76
CA LEU A 73 -12.07 13.21 5.87
C LEU A 73 -12.72 14.02 7.00
N PRO A 74 -13.67 13.47 7.75
CA PRO A 74 -14.19 14.15 8.93
C PRO A 74 -13.08 14.32 9.98
N PRO A 75 -13.13 15.37 10.82
CA PRO A 75 -12.33 15.42 12.03
C PRO A 75 -12.48 14.12 12.85
N PRO A 76 -11.39 13.59 13.46
CA PRO A 76 -10.07 14.20 13.58
C PRO A 76 -9.10 13.89 12.41
N TYR A 77 -9.53 13.24 11.34
CA TYR A 77 -8.65 12.64 10.32
C TYR A 77 -8.22 13.59 9.18
N LEU A 78 -8.24 14.90 9.42
CA LEU A 78 -7.77 15.91 8.47
C LEU A 78 -6.25 15.84 8.30
N PRO A 79 -5.67 16.19 7.13
CA PRO A 79 -4.22 16.20 6.94
C PRO A 79 -3.47 16.92 8.07
N HIS A 80 -2.47 16.26 8.65
CA HIS A 80 -1.72 16.76 9.80
C HIS A 80 -0.24 16.94 9.44
N PRO A 81 0.43 18.05 9.81
CA PRO A 81 1.79 18.34 9.35
C PRO A 81 2.85 17.33 9.83
N ARG A 82 2.61 16.68 10.99
CA ARG A 82 3.45 15.59 11.53
C ARG A 82 3.10 14.20 11.00
N LEU A 83 2.12 14.07 10.10
CA LEU A 83 1.74 12.80 9.47
C LEU A 83 2.15 12.80 8.01
N LEU A 84 3.11 11.94 7.67
CA LEU A 84 3.75 11.92 6.36
C LEU A 84 3.49 10.60 5.65
N ARG A 85 3.56 10.66 4.33
CA ARG A 85 3.48 9.51 3.43
C ARG A 85 4.71 9.52 2.52
N LEU A 86 5.30 8.35 2.31
CA LEU A 86 6.34 8.20 1.29
C LEU A 86 5.68 8.03 -0.09
N ALA A 87 5.79 9.05 -0.94
CA ALA A 87 5.28 9.05 -2.31
C ALA A 87 6.07 8.10 -3.22
N ALA A 88 5.51 7.70 -4.37
CA ALA A 88 6.12 6.71 -5.27
C ALA A 88 7.59 7.02 -5.61
N ASP A 89 7.89 8.30 -5.84
CA ASP A 89 9.21 8.86 -6.10
C ASP A 89 10.13 8.99 -4.87
N ARG A 90 9.74 8.40 -3.73
CA ARG A 90 10.47 8.34 -2.46
C ARG A 90 10.61 9.69 -1.74
N ARG A 91 9.77 10.68 -2.07
CA ARG A 91 9.69 11.92 -1.28
C ARG A 91 8.67 11.81 -0.16
N TRP A 92 9.00 12.38 0.99
CA TRP A 92 8.05 12.56 2.09
C TRP A 92 7.11 13.73 1.79
N VAL A 93 5.82 13.42 1.69
CA VAL A 93 4.73 14.40 1.50
C VAL A 93 3.77 14.34 2.68
N ALA A 94 2.95 15.37 2.87
CA ALA A 94 1.85 15.30 3.83
C ALA A 94 0.91 14.14 3.48
N ALA A 95 0.52 13.33 4.46
CA ALA A 95 -0.37 12.20 4.21
C ALA A 95 -1.80 12.69 3.99
N SER A 96 -2.43 12.15 2.95
CA SER A 96 -3.85 12.32 2.65
C SER A 96 -4.32 11.08 1.87
N PRO A 97 -5.54 10.58 2.09
CA PRO A 97 -6.11 9.56 1.23
C PRO A 97 -6.25 10.04 -0.22
N PRO A 98 -6.23 9.13 -1.21
CA PRO A 98 -5.87 7.71 -1.06
C PRO A 98 -4.34 7.52 -0.93
N LEU A 99 -3.90 6.80 0.11
CA LEU A 99 -2.46 6.66 0.41
C LEU A 99 -1.70 5.81 -0.63
N HIS A 100 -2.39 4.94 -1.35
CA HIS A 100 -1.81 4.04 -2.34
C HIS A 100 -2.05 4.50 -3.78
N ALA A 101 -2.54 5.73 -4.02
CA ALA A 101 -2.91 6.21 -5.35
C ALA A 101 -1.78 6.15 -6.40
N ASP A 102 -0.53 6.34 -5.99
CA ASP A 102 0.67 6.25 -6.83
C ASP A 102 1.45 4.93 -6.64
N ILE A 103 0.87 3.97 -5.90
CA ILE A 103 1.47 2.67 -5.58
C ILE A 103 0.66 1.53 -6.22
N ASP A 104 -0.64 1.47 -5.95
CA ASP A 104 -1.59 0.48 -6.49
C ASP A 104 -2.24 1.03 -7.77
N THR A 105 -1.40 1.40 -8.74
CA THR A 105 -1.77 2.25 -9.89
C THR A 105 -2.75 1.62 -10.88
N HIS A 106 -2.99 0.32 -10.78
CA HIS A 106 -3.93 -0.40 -11.65
C HIS A 106 -5.36 -0.43 -11.11
N LYS A 107 -5.60 0.15 -9.92
CA LYS A 107 -6.89 0.10 -9.23
C LYS A 107 -7.26 1.48 -8.70
N THR A 108 -8.56 1.78 -8.67
CA THR A 108 -9.07 2.98 -7.98
C THR A 108 -8.87 2.80 -6.48
N CYS A 109 -8.04 3.65 -5.88
CA CYS A 109 -7.80 3.66 -4.45
C CYS A 109 -8.77 4.59 -3.72
N GLY A 110 -9.15 4.19 -2.51
CA GLY A 110 -10.00 4.95 -1.61
C GLY A 110 -9.35 5.12 -0.23
N LEU A 111 -10.18 5.27 0.80
CA LEU A 111 -9.74 5.24 2.19
C LEU A 111 -9.35 3.81 2.59
N GLY A 112 -8.17 3.68 3.20
CA GLY A 112 -7.71 2.48 3.91
C GLY A 112 -7.51 2.79 5.41
N PRO A 113 -7.01 1.84 6.21
CA PRO A 113 -7.04 1.96 7.67
C PRO A 113 -5.89 2.81 8.24
N ALA A 114 -4.89 3.15 7.42
CA ALA A 114 -3.66 3.75 7.90
C ALA A 114 -3.78 5.23 8.32
N MET A 115 -4.69 6.01 7.71
CA MET A 115 -4.98 7.38 8.16
C MET A 115 -5.59 7.40 9.58
N PRO A 116 -6.73 6.70 9.84
CA PRO A 116 -7.30 6.64 11.18
C PRO A 116 -6.33 6.06 12.21
N PHE A 117 -5.61 4.99 11.86
CA PHE A 117 -4.52 4.44 12.67
C PHE A 117 -3.52 5.51 13.13
N ALA A 118 -2.96 6.26 12.18
CA ALA A 118 -1.90 7.21 12.48
C ALA A 118 -2.41 8.43 13.25
N HIS A 119 -3.64 8.87 12.98
CA HIS A 119 -4.28 9.93 13.76
C HIS A 119 -4.47 9.54 15.23
N ARG A 120 -4.94 8.31 15.48
CA ARG A 120 -5.10 7.81 16.85
C ARG A 120 -3.78 7.79 17.61
N LEU A 121 -2.69 7.39 16.96
CA LEU A 121 -1.35 7.45 17.57
C LEU A 121 -0.89 8.89 17.84
N LEU A 122 -1.08 9.81 16.89
CA LEU A 122 -0.73 11.22 17.07
C LEU A 122 -1.50 11.87 18.23
N LEU A 123 -2.77 11.53 18.41
CA LEU A 123 -3.63 12.05 19.48
C LEU A 123 -3.30 11.43 20.84
N SER A 124 -2.81 10.18 20.86
CA SER A 124 -2.43 9.48 22.09
C SER A 124 -1.04 9.87 22.61
N SER A 125 -0.21 10.49 21.77
CA SER A 125 1.09 11.01 22.17
C SER A 125 0.92 12.17 23.18
N PRO A 126 1.63 12.19 24.33
CA PRO A 126 1.53 13.25 25.34
C PRO A 126 1.74 14.67 24.79
N SER A 127 2.41 14.81 23.64
CA SER A 127 2.64 16.09 22.96
C SER A 127 1.51 16.51 22.00
N SER A 128 0.36 15.84 22.02
CA SER A 128 -0.83 16.18 21.22
C SER A 128 -1.70 17.28 21.83
N ALA A 129 -1.48 17.62 23.11
CA ALA A 129 -2.11 18.78 23.72
C ALA A 129 -1.62 20.06 23.05
N ASN A 130 -2.54 20.76 22.36
CA ASN A 130 -2.31 22.05 21.71
C ASN A 130 -1.41 22.96 22.56
N PRO A 131 -0.24 23.42 22.10
CA PRO A 131 0.17 24.75 22.50
C PRO A 131 -0.80 25.71 21.79
N ALA A 132 -1.41 26.63 22.54
CA ALA A 132 -2.00 27.83 21.96
C ALA A 132 -0.99 28.46 20.96
N PRO A 133 -1.43 29.28 19.99
CA PRO A 133 -0.51 29.99 19.09
C PRO A 133 0.32 30.98 19.93
N SER A 134 1.44 30.52 20.48
CA SER A 134 2.43 31.38 21.11
C SER A 134 3.18 32.07 19.97
N SER A 135 2.78 33.32 19.74
CA SER A 135 3.57 34.33 19.05
C SER A 135 4.93 34.50 19.75
N VAL A 136 5.88 33.59 19.48
CA VAL A 136 7.28 33.80 19.82
C VAL A 136 8.10 33.36 18.61
N SER A 137 8.52 34.38 17.85
CA SER A 137 9.58 34.32 16.86
C SER A 137 10.91 34.04 17.58
N GLY A 138 11.13 32.79 17.97
CA GLY A 138 12.42 32.30 18.46
C GLY A 138 13.22 31.65 17.33
N PRO A 139 14.57 31.60 17.40
CA PRO A 139 15.37 30.98 16.36
C PRO A 139 15.03 29.48 16.26
N ALA A 140 14.85 29.00 15.04
CA ALA A 140 14.70 27.58 14.74
C ALA A 140 15.90 26.79 15.30
N GLY A 141 15.70 26.04 16.38
CA GLY A 141 16.83 25.35 17.01
C GLY A 141 16.56 24.52 18.27
N GLU A 142 15.31 24.33 18.72
CA GLU A 142 15.01 23.37 19.78
C GLU A 142 14.28 22.16 19.21
N GLU A 143 14.82 20.97 19.50
CA GLU A 143 14.22 19.69 19.14
C GLU A 143 12.89 19.50 19.88
N ASP A 144 11.81 20.03 19.30
CA ASP A 144 10.45 19.79 19.74
C ASP A 144 10.20 18.28 19.67
N GLY A 145 10.34 17.54 20.78
CA GLY A 145 10.32 16.07 20.88
C GLY A 145 9.00 15.39 20.48
N ARG A 146 8.19 16.07 19.67
CA ARG A 146 6.90 15.62 19.17
C ARG A 146 7.06 14.49 18.17
N LEU A 147 6.20 13.49 18.32
CA LEU A 147 6.06 12.37 17.42
C LEU A 147 5.80 12.83 15.98
N VAL A 148 6.63 12.39 15.04
CA VAL A 148 6.38 12.49 13.59
C VAL A 148 6.16 11.08 13.07
N LEU A 149 5.08 10.87 12.33
CA LEU A 149 4.72 9.57 11.77
C LEU A 149 4.99 9.53 10.27
N GLY A 150 5.54 8.42 9.80
CA GLY A 150 5.76 8.15 8.37
C GLY A 150 5.06 6.88 7.92
N LEU A 151 4.14 7.01 6.98
CA LEU A 151 3.44 5.90 6.34
C LEU A 151 4.18 5.47 5.07
N VAL A 152 4.48 4.18 4.95
CA VAL A 152 5.20 3.58 3.82
C VAL A 152 4.23 2.66 3.05
N PRO A 153 3.42 3.20 2.11
CA PRO A 153 2.46 2.42 1.36
C PRO A 153 3.14 1.47 0.36
N CYS A 154 2.78 0.19 0.44
CA CYS A 154 3.28 -0.89 -0.43
C CYS A 154 2.18 -1.86 -0.88
N ALA A 155 0.96 -1.80 -0.33
CA ALA A 155 -0.09 -2.77 -0.66
C ALA A 155 -0.54 -2.68 -2.13
N VAL A 156 -0.86 -3.84 -2.72
CA VAL A 156 -1.28 -3.99 -4.13
C VAL A 156 -2.48 -4.91 -4.23
N GLY A 157 -3.57 -4.45 -4.87
CA GLY A 157 -4.84 -5.16 -4.90
C GLY A 157 -4.83 -6.45 -5.71
N GLY A 158 -5.56 -7.48 -5.25
CA GLY A 158 -5.71 -8.76 -5.93
C GLY A 158 -4.47 -9.66 -5.90
N THR A 159 -3.59 -9.44 -4.94
CA THR A 159 -2.35 -10.21 -4.79
C THR A 159 -2.56 -11.34 -3.80
N ARG A 160 -1.96 -12.50 -4.12
CA ARG A 160 -1.90 -13.67 -3.22
C ARG A 160 -0.62 -13.63 -2.40
N ILE A 161 -0.60 -14.28 -1.23
CA ILE A 161 0.56 -14.22 -0.33
C ILE A 161 1.83 -14.81 -0.96
N TRP A 162 1.72 -15.73 -1.92
CA TRP A 162 2.89 -16.25 -2.62
C TRP A 162 3.61 -15.19 -3.46
N MET A 163 2.90 -14.16 -3.95
CA MET A 163 3.49 -13.03 -4.68
C MET A 163 4.27 -12.08 -3.74
N TRP A 164 4.19 -12.32 -2.44
CA TRP A 164 4.91 -11.61 -1.38
C TRP A 164 6.05 -12.45 -0.78
N ALA A 165 6.41 -13.59 -1.38
CA ALA A 165 7.58 -14.36 -0.94
C ALA A 165 8.89 -13.58 -1.21
N ARG A 166 9.93 -13.83 -0.42
CA ARG A 166 11.26 -13.26 -0.68
C ARG A 166 11.72 -13.53 -2.12
N GLY A 167 12.27 -12.51 -2.77
CA GLY A 167 12.64 -12.55 -4.18
C GLY A 167 11.50 -12.18 -5.15
N GLU A 168 10.25 -12.16 -4.71
CA GLU A 168 9.13 -11.70 -5.54
C GLU A 168 9.07 -10.16 -5.60
N PRO A 169 8.61 -9.58 -6.73
CA PRO A 169 8.65 -8.13 -6.93
C PRO A 169 7.96 -7.28 -5.84
N LEU A 170 6.84 -7.75 -5.28
CA LEU A 170 6.11 -7.01 -4.24
C LEU A 170 6.89 -6.97 -2.93
N TYR A 171 7.49 -8.10 -2.55
CA TYR A 171 8.33 -8.21 -1.37
C TYR A 171 9.57 -7.32 -1.50
N GLU A 172 10.30 -7.45 -2.61
CA GLU A 172 11.52 -6.67 -2.86
C GLU A 172 11.23 -5.17 -2.90
N ALA A 173 10.10 -4.78 -3.50
CA ALA A 173 9.65 -3.39 -3.50
C ALA A 173 9.36 -2.91 -2.08
N ALA A 174 8.66 -3.67 -1.24
CA ALA A 174 8.33 -3.29 0.12
C ALA A 174 9.58 -3.14 1.00
N VAL A 175 10.54 -4.08 0.92
CA VAL A 175 11.82 -4.02 1.63
C VAL A 175 12.64 -2.81 1.16
N ALA A 176 12.82 -2.63 -0.15
CA ALA A 176 13.58 -1.51 -0.69
C ALA A 176 12.97 -0.16 -0.33
N ARG A 177 11.64 -0.06 -0.35
CA ARG A 177 10.89 1.15 -0.01
C ARG A 177 10.98 1.48 1.47
N THR A 178 10.97 0.46 2.33
CA THR A 178 11.18 0.60 3.78
C THR A 178 12.60 1.05 4.10
N ARG A 179 13.63 0.44 3.50
CA ARG A 179 15.03 0.87 3.65
C ARG A 179 15.22 2.32 3.18
N ALA A 180 14.61 2.72 2.06
CA ALA A 180 14.63 4.10 1.58
C ALA A 180 13.92 5.07 2.55
N ALA A 181 12.81 4.65 3.16
CA ALA A 181 12.09 5.44 4.16
C ALA A 181 12.97 5.76 5.38
N VAL A 182 13.70 4.75 5.88
CA VAL A 182 14.64 4.88 7.01
C VAL A 182 15.81 5.80 6.65
N ALA A 183 16.39 5.66 5.45
CA ALA A 183 17.50 6.48 5.00
C ALA A 183 17.11 7.94 4.69
N GLY A 184 15.91 8.19 4.18
CA GLY A 184 15.45 9.49 3.64
C GLY A 184 15.03 10.54 4.66
N GLY A 185 15.60 10.54 5.87
CA GLY A 185 15.28 11.53 6.92
C GLY A 185 15.36 11.01 8.36
N GLY A 186 15.88 9.79 8.56
CA GLY A 186 15.98 9.16 9.87
C GLY A 186 14.65 8.64 10.40
N GLY A 187 14.73 7.71 11.36
CA GLY A 187 13.57 7.06 11.96
C GLY A 187 13.76 5.58 12.17
N GLU A 188 12.78 4.97 12.82
CA GLU A 188 12.72 3.53 13.07
C GLU A 188 11.41 2.96 12.56
N LEU A 189 11.43 1.70 12.12
CA LEU A 189 10.21 0.99 11.75
C LEU A 189 9.54 0.48 13.02
N GLY A 190 8.40 1.07 13.37
CA GLY A 190 7.61 0.67 14.53
C GLY A 190 6.87 -0.64 14.30
N ALA A 191 6.23 -0.78 13.14
CA ALA A 191 5.50 -2.01 12.80
C ALA A 191 5.28 -2.17 11.29
N VAL A 192 4.96 -3.41 10.91
CA VAL A 192 4.29 -3.74 9.65
C VAL A 192 2.80 -3.91 9.92
N LEU A 193 1.97 -3.17 9.20
CA LEU A 193 0.53 -3.40 9.14
C LEU A 193 0.25 -4.26 7.91
N TRP A 194 -0.25 -5.48 8.13
CA TRP A 194 -0.48 -6.48 7.09
C TRP A 194 -1.97 -6.81 6.98
N PHE A 195 -2.60 -6.52 5.84
CA PHE A 195 -3.97 -6.95 5.59
C PHE A 195 -4.08 -7.55 4.18
N GLN A 196 -4.11 -8.88 4.15
CA GLN A 196 -4.12 -9.68 2.94
C GLN A 196 -4.67 -11.06 3.20
N GLY A 197 -5.25 -11.68 2.17
CA GLY A 197 -5.59 -13.10 2.16
C GLY A 197 -6.85 -13.40 1.36
N GLU A 198 -7.64 -12.37 0.99
CA GLU A 198 -8.90 -12.56 0.29
C GLU A 198 -8.69 -13.29 -1.04
N SER A 199 -7.60 -13.02 -1.77
CA SER A 199 -7.30 -13.71 -3.02
C SER A 199 -6.76 -15.15 -2.83
N ASP A 200 -6.25 -15.50 -1.65
CA ASP A 200 -5.83 -16.87 -1.29
C ASP A 200 -7.02 -17.76 -0.91
N THR A 201 -8.21 -17.18 -0.71
CA THR A 201 -9.46 -17.93 -0.44
C THR A 201 -10.06 -18.60 -1.68
N ILE A 202 -9.49 -18.35 -2.87
CA ILE A 202 -9.99 -18.87 -4.16
C ILE A 202 -9.63 -20.34 -4.33
N GLU A 203 -8.35 -20.69 -4.12
CA GLU A 203 -7.82 -22.03 -4.33
C GLU A 203 -7.54 -22.71 -2.98
N VAL A 204 -7.98 -23.97 -2.83
CA VAL A 204 -7.83 -24.69 -1.54
C VAL A 204 -6.38 -24.88 -1.13
N ASP A 205 -5.49 -25.08 -2.10
CA ASP A 205 -4.06 -25.28 -1.83
C ASP A 205 -3.39 -23.98 -1.37
N ASP A 206 -3.80 -22.83 -1.90
CA ASP A 206 -3.33 -21.53 -1.42
C ASP A 206 -3.86 -21.26 -0.01
N ALA A 207 -5.15 -21.50 0.24
CA ALA A 207 -5.75 -21.34 1.56
C ALA A 207 -5.06 -22.20 2.62
N ARG A 208 -4.79 -23.48 2.32
CA ARG A 208 -4.09 -24.40 3.23
C ARG A 208 -2.62 -24.03 3.44
N ALA A 209 -1.96 -23.47 2.43
CA ALA A 209 -0.57 -23.04 2.53
C ALA A 209 -0.40 -21.67 3.21
N TYR A 210 -1.47 -20.91 3.41
CA TYR A 210 -1.43 -19.52 3.87
C TYR A 210 -0.62 -19.34 5.16
N GLY A 211 -0.88 -20.16 6.19
CA GLY A 211 -0.23 -20.05 7.50
C GLY A 211 1.30 -20.14 7.40
N GLY A 212 1.81 -21.18 6.73
CA GLY A 212 3.26 -21.35 6.53
C GLY A 212 3.89 -20.25 5.68
N LYS A 213 3.16 -19.72 4.68
CA LYS A 213 3.63 -18.57 3.88
C LYS A 213 3.66 -17.29 4.71
N MET A 214 2.69 -17.07 5.59
CA MET A 214 2.66 -15.93 6.50
C MET A 214 3.82 -15.96 7.52
N GLU A 215 4.08 -17.12 8.13
CA GLU A 215 5.22 -17.27 9.04
C GLU A 215 6.56 -17.00 8.34
N ARG A 216 6.70 -17.49 7.10
CA ARG A 216 7.90 -17.22 6.28
C ARG A 216 8.02 -15.74 5.92
N LEU A 217 6.94 -15.09 5.50
CA LEU A 217 6.92 -13.65 5.23
C LEU A 217 7.42 -12.83 6.43
N VAL A 218 6.93 -13.16 7.63
CA VAL A 218 7.37 -12.49 8.87
C VAL A 218 8.86 -12.71 9.13
N ALA A 219 9.34 -13.95 9.01
CA ALA A 219 10.76 -14.27 9.19
C ALA A 219 11.64 -13.54 8.18
N ASP A 220 11.26 -13.54 6.91
CA ASP A 220 12.01 -12.91 5.83
C ASP A 220 12.07 -11.39 6.04
N LEU A 221 10.95 -10.73 6.35
CA LEU A 221 10.90 -9.29 6.65
C LEU A 221 11.83 -8.91 7.81
N ARG A 222 11.83 -9.71 8.89
CA ARG A 222 12.69 -9.48 10.06
C ARG A 222 14.17 -9.57 9.70
N GLU A 223 14.54 -10.58 8.93
CA GLU A 223 15.92 -10.78 8.50
C GLU A 223 16.37 -9.66 7.54
N ASP A 224 15.60 -9.37 6.48
CA ASP A 224 16.01 -8.40 5.45
C ASP A 224 15.93 -6.95 5.93
N LEU A 225 15.10 -6.64 6.93
CA LEU A 225 15.09 -5.33 7.56
C LEU A 225 16.06 -5.24 8.75
N GLY A 226 16.70 -6.35 9.15
CA GLY A 226 17.62 -6.38 10.29
C GLY A 226 16.95 -6.14 11.64
N LEU A 227 15.66 -6.49 11.76
CA LEU A 227 14.81 -6.23 12.92
C LEU A 227 14.22 -7.55 13.45
N PRO A 228 14.96 -8.35 14.24
CA PRO A 228 14.52 -9.69 14.68
C PRO A 228 13.24 -9.67 15.52
N ASN A 229 12.95 -8.54 16.17
CA ASN A 229 11.77 -8.33 17.02
C ASN A 229 10.71 -7.43 16.38
N LEU A 230 10.77 -7.22 15.05
CA LEU A 230 9.81 -6.37 14.33
C LEU A 230 8.37 -6.79 14.64
N LEU A 231 7.55 -5.83 15.07
CA LEU A 231 6.11 -6.04 15.25
C LEU A 231 5.43 -6.17 13.89
N VAL A 232 4.64 -7.22 13.74
CA VAL A 232 3.72 -7.38 12.61
C VAL A 232 2.29 -7.45 13.17
N ILE A 233 1.46 -6.48 12.79
CA ILE A 233 0.03 -6.49 13.11
C ILE A 233 -0.68 -6.95 11.85
N GLN A 234 -1.13 -8.20 11.86
CA GLN A 234 -1.92 -8.78 10.77
C GLN A 234 -3.42 -8.59 11.02
N VAL A 235 -4.20 -8.51 9.94
CA VAL A 235 -5.65 -8.38 9.99
C VAL A 235 -6.33 -9.68 9.56
N GLY A 236 -7.19 -10.20 10.43
CA GLY A 236 -8.05 -11.35 10.14
C GLY A 236 -9.14 -10.97 9.15
N LEU A 237 -9.33 -11.75 8.09
CA LEU A 237 -10.19 -11.36 6.96
C LEU A 237 -11.66 -11.09 7.37
N ALA A 238 -12.25 -10.02 6.86
CA ALA A 238 -13.70 -9.77 6.97
C ALA A 238 -14.52 -10.48 5.89
N SER A 239 -13.88 -10.82 4.78
CA SER A 239 -14.47 -11.29 3.52
C SER A 239 -13.43 -12.12 2.74
N GLY A 240 -13.83 -12.77 1.65
CA GLY A 240 -12.91 -13.49 0.75
C GLY A 240 -13.43 -13.47 -0.70
N GLU A 241 -12.53 -13.65 -1.66
CA GLU A 241 -12.88 -13.77 -3.10
C GLU A 241 -13.39 -15.17 -3.47
N GLY A 242 -13.17 -16.18 -2.62
CA GLY A 242 -13.54 -17.56 -2.84
C GLY A 242 -14.13 -18.27 -1.62
N ASN A 243 -14.23 -19.59 -1.71
CA ASN A 243 -14.98 -20.41 -0.76
C ASN A 243 -14.18 -20.83 0.48
N TYR A 244 -12.89 -20.49 0.57
CA TYR A 244 -11.99 -20.99 1.62
C TYR A 244 -11.62 -19.92 2.65
N THR A 245 -12.47 -18.90 2.84
CA THR A 245 -12.27 -17.82 3.81
C THR A 245 -12.03 -18.34 5.22
N ASP A 246 -12.77 -19.35 5.66
CA ASP A 246 -12.59 -19.93 7.00
C ASP A 246 -11.21 -20.56 7.18
N ILE A 247 -10.69 -21.25 6.15
CA ILE A 247 -9.35 -21.86 6.20
C ILE A 247 -8.27 -20.78 6.35
N VAL A 248 -8.35 -19.71 5.56
CA VAL A 248 -7.38 -18.60 5.64
C VAL A 248 -7.48 -17.89 7.00
N ARG A 249 -8.69 -17.67 7.51
CA ARG A 249 -8.89 -17.04 8.82
C ARG A 249 -8.37 -17.92 9.97
N ASP A 250 -8.61 -19.22 9.91
CA ASP A 250 -8.09 -20.15 10.91
C ASP A 250 -6.56 -20.18 10.88
N ALA A 251 -5.95 -20.11 9.70
CA ALA A 251 -4.51 -19.94 9.57
C ALA A 251 -4.00 -18.63 10.18
N GLN A 252 -4.67 -17.48 9.91
CA GLN A 252 -4.33 -16.18 10.49
C GLN A 252 -4.40 -16.18 12.02
N LYS A 253 -5.43 -16.81 12.59
CA LYS A 253 -5.60 -16.99 14.05
C LYS A 253 -4.59 -17.92 14.69
N SER A 254 -4.09 -18.89 13.93
CA SER A 254 -3.17 -19.92 14.44
C SER A 254 -1.71 -19.49 14.43
N ILE A 255 -1.37 -18.34 13.83
CA ILE A 255 0.00 -17.81 13.83
C ILE A 255 0.44 -17.54 15.28
N ASN A 256 1.42 -18.31 15.74
CA ASN A 256 1.96 -18.22 17.09
C ASN A 256 3.45 -17.85 17.03
N LEU A 257 3.72 -16.61 16.63
CA LEU A 257 5.07 -16.04 16.54
C LEU A 257 5.20 -14.87 17.54
N PRO A 258 6.38 -14.68 18.16
CA PRO A 258 6.61 -13.52 19.00
C PRO A 258 6.42 -12.23 18.19
N ASN A 259 5.86 -11.19 18.81
CA ASN A 259 5.59 -9.88 18.20
C ASN A 259 4.79 -9.97 16.89
N VAL A 260 3.84 -10.91 16.81
CA VAL A 260 2.81 -10.93 15.78
C VAL A 260 1.45 -10.84 16.46
N ILE A 261 0.66 -9.84 16.08
CA ILE A 261 -0.66 -9.58 16.67
C ILE A 261 -1.72 -9.73 15.57
N LEU A 262 -2.85 -10.35 15.92
CA LEU A 262 -4.03 -10.40 15.06
C LEU A 262 -5.06 -9.36 15.50
N VAL A 263 -5.49 -8.52 14.56
CA VAL A 263 -6.69 -7.69 14.68
C VAL A 263 -7.78 -8.31 13.80
N ASP A 264 -8.89 -8.78 14.37
CA ASP A 264 -9.94 -9.46 13.59
C ASP A 264 -10.92 -8.46 12.98
N ALA A 265 -11.00 -8.40 11.65
CA ALA A 265 -11.94 -7.53 10.93
C ALA A 265 -13.31 -8.17 10.69
N MET A 266 -13.53 -9.41 11.13
CA MET A 266 -14.81 -10.10 10.96
C MET A 266 -15.98 -9.30 11.56
N GLY A 267 -17.05 -9.16 10.77
CA GLY A 267 -18.24 -8.39 11.14
C GLY A 267 -18.13 -6.88 10.90
N LEU A 268 -16.99 -6.36 10.43
CA LEU A 268 -16.93 -4.99 9.93
C LEU A 268 -17.74 -4.84 8.63
N PRO A 269 -18.44 -3.71 8.44
CA PRO A 269 -19.31 -3.53 7.28
C PRO A 269 -18.53 -3.52 5.96
N LEU A 270 -19.02 -4.30 5.01
CA LEU A 270 -18.51 -4.33 3.64
C LEU A 270 -19.21 -3.26 2.80
N SER A 271 -18.56 -2.88 1.70
CA SER A 271 -19.15 -2.08 0.63
C SER A 271 -20.16 -2.92 -0.18
N ASP A 272 -20.81 -2.29 -1.15
CA ASP A 272 -21.82 -2.94 -2.00
C ASP A 272 -21.28 -4.17 -2.76
N ASP A 273 -19.97 -4.23 -3.01
CA ASP A 273 -19.31 -5.37 -3.67
C ASP A 273 -19.14 -6.62 -2.79
N GLN A 274 -19.51 -6.54 -1.50
CA GLN A 274 -19.39 -7.63 -0.53
C GLN A 274 -17.97 -8.20 -0.38
N LEU A 275 -16.95 -7.43 -0.77
CA LEU A 275 -15.55 -7.84 -0.71
C LEU A 275 -14.72 -6.81 0.05
N HIS A 276 -14.88 -5.52 -0.25
CA HIS A 276 -14.05 -4.49 0.35
C HIS A 276 -14.73 -3.86 1.57
N LEU A 277 -13.95 -3.53 2.60
CA LEU A 277 -14.44 -2.77 3.74
C LEU A 277 -14.98 -1.41 3.30
N SER A 278 -16.12 -1.02 3.87
CA SER A 278 -16.68 0.32 3.70
C SER A 278 -15.78 1.40 4.31
N THR A 279 -16.05 2.68 4.02
CA THR A 279 -15.33 3.80 4.65
C THR A 279 -15.44 3.76 6.18
N GLU A 280 -16.63 3.47 6.72
CA GLU A 280 -16.86 3.34 8.16
C GLU A 280 -16.05 2.19 8.77
N ALA A 281 -16.03 1.03 8.09
CA ALA A 281 -15.21 -0.11 8.52
C ALA A 281 -13.72 0.22 8.51
N GLN A 282 -13.23 0.96 7.51
CA GLN A 282 -11.82 1.37 7.42
C GLN A 282 -11.42 2.33 8.56
N LEU A 283 -12.32 3.26 8.94
CA LEU A 283 -12.14 4.10 10.12
C LEU A 283 -12.03 3.27 11.40
N ARG A 284 -12.97 2.33 11.60
CA ARG A 284 -12.97 1.45 12.76
C ARG A 284 -11.75 0.52 12.82
N LEU A 285 -11.36 -0.06 11.69
CA LEU A 285 -10.19 -0.92 11.60
C LEU A 285 -8.91 -0.15 11.94
N GLY A 286 -8.76 1.10 11.49
CA GLY A 286 -7.62 1.93 11.84
C GLY A 286 -7.50 2.16 13.36
N GLU A 287 -8.61 2.44 14.03
CA GLU A 287 -8.66 2.56 15.49
C GLU A 287 -8.28 1.25 16.20
N MET A 288 -8.77 0.11 15.70
CA MET A 288 -8.43 -1.22 16.24
C MET A 288 -6.93 -1.54 16.08
N LEU A 289 -6.34 -1.23 14.92
CA LEU A 289 -4.91 -1.38 14.67
C LEU A 289 -4.08 -0.48 15.59
N ALA A 290 -4.52 0.76 15.83
CA ALA A 290 -3.81 1.70 16.68
C ALA A 290 -3.87 1.28 18.15
N GLN A 291 -5.02 0.80 18.60
CA GLN A 291 -5.18 0.24 19.93
C GLN A 291 -4.24 -0.96 20.15
N ALA A 292 -4.19 -1.90 19.20
CA ALA A 292 -3.28 -3.05 19.26
C ALA A 292 -1.80 -2.62 19.32
N TYR A 293 -1.41 -1.61 18.55
CA TYR A 293 -0.06 -1.04 18.61
C TYR A 293 0.24 -0.41 19.98
N LEU A 294 -0.66 0.41 20.51
CA LEU A 294 -0.46 1.10 21.80
C LEU A 294 -0.40 0.13 22.98
N GLU A 295 -1.22 -0.93 22.97
CA GLU A 295 -1.18 -1.99 23.98
C GLU A 295 0.13 -2.76 23.94
N PHE A 296 0.61 -3.10 22.74
CA PHE A 296 1.91 -3.73 22.56
C PHE A 296 3.05 -2.87 23.11
N GLU A 297 3.08 -1.58 22.76
CA GLU A 297 4.13 -0.67 23.24
C GLU A 297 4.06 -0.49 24.77
N SER A 298 2.85 -0.40 25.34
CA SER A 298 2.67 -0.31 26.80
C SER A 298 3.16 -1.58 27.51
N SER A 299 2.98 -2.76 26.91
CA SER A 299 3.49 -4.02 27.48
C SER A 299 5.01 -4.16 27.44
N ARG A 300 5.70 -3.37 26.61
CA ARG A 300 7.16 -3.38 26.45
C ARG A 300 7.89 -2.47 27.43
N ASP A 301 7.23 -1.43 27.95
CA ASP A 301 7.81 -0.55 28.95
C ASP A 301 7.31 -0.93 30.36
N PRO A 302 8.09 -1.68 31.17
CA PRO A 302 7.67 -2.09 32.52
C PRO A 302 7.59 -0.93 33.54
N ARG A 303 7.65 0.33 33.06
CA ARG A 303 7.58 1.55 33.88
C ARG A 303 6.30 2.37 33.66
N LEU A 304 5.35 1.85 32.88
CA LEU A 304 3.95 2.27 32.85
C LEU A 304 3.08 1.29 33.64
#